data_AF-A0A524HEI6-F1
#
_entry.id   AF-A0A524HEI6-F1
#
_cell.length_a   1.000
_cell.length_b   1.000
_cell.length_c   1.000
_cell.angle_alpha   90.00
_cell.angle_beta   90.00
_cell.angle_gamma   90.00
#
_symmetry.space_group_name_H-M   'P 1'
#
loop_
_entity.id
_entity.type
_entity.pdbx_description
1 polymer ?
#
loop_
_entity_poly.entity_id
_entity_poly.type
_entity_poly.pdbx_seq_one_letter_code
_entity_poly.pdbx_strand_id
1 'polypeptide(L)'
;MADIKKLEQMANRIRIKVVKMVANAGSGHLGGSMSEIDILAVLYGHVMRFDPKNPDWENRDRFILSKGHGAFGLYSTFSEVGILPEEQLMTAYSVDSPCQAHPEKGRCPGVEMSSGALGQGLSAGIGMALGSRMKGRNIRVYVVMGDGESNEGQVWEAMMCAPKYKLNNLTAIIDYNKLSLSDATDDVMSLEPLIDKAKAFRWNT
;
A
#
# COMPACT_ATOMS: atom_id res chain seq x y z
N MET A 1 -5.06 -23.81 0.57
CA MET A 1 -5.71 -22.82 1.45
C MET A 1 -4.62 -22.00 2.14
N ALA A 2 -4.91 -20.75 2.49
CA ALA A 2 -3.97 -19.93 3.25
C ALA A 2 -3.75 -20.51 4.65
N ASP A 3 -2.51 -20.48 5.14
CA ASP A 3 -2.20 -20.78 6.54
C ASP A 3 -2.41 -19.50 7.35
N ILE A 4 -3.61 -19.34 7.89
CA ILE A 4 -4.03 -18.13 8.61
C ILE A 4 -3.12 -17.85 9.81
N LYS A 5 -2.76 -18.89 10.56
CA LYS A 5 -1.90 -18.76 11.75
C LYS A 5 -0.52 -18.24 11.37
N LYS A 6 0.04 -18.69 10.24
CA LYS A 6 1.31 -18.17 9.73
C LYS A 6 1.21 -16.69 9.34
N LEU A 7 0.10 -16.27 8.74
CA LEU A 7 -0.14 -14.87 8.36
C LEU A 7 -0.31 -13.97 9.58
N GLU A 8 -1.04 -14.40 10.60
CA GLU A 8 -1.15 -13.69 11.89
C GLU A 8 0.21 -13.52 12.57
N GLN A 9 1.04 -14.57 12.56
CA GLN A 9 2.39 -14.50 13.10
C GLN A 9 3.29 -13.54 12.31
N MET A 10 3.18 -13.53 10.98
CA MET A 10 3.87 -12.56 10.14
C MET A 10 3.43 -11.12 10.46
N ALA A 11 2.12 -10.88 10.51
CA ALA A 11 1.55 -9.59 10.89
C ALA A 11 2.08 -9.11 12.26
N ASN A 12 2.14 -9.99 13.26
CA ASN A 12 2.68 -9.65 14.58
C ASN A 12 4.18 -9.27 14.54
N ARG A 13 4.99 -9.95 13.73
CA ARG A 13 6.41 -9.58 13.56
C ARG A 13 6.55 -8.22 12.85
N ILE A 14 5.72 -7.94 11.84
CA ILE A 14 5.66 -6.63 11.17
C ILE A 14 5.32 -5.54 12.19
N ARG A 15 4.30 -5.73 13.05
CA ARG A 15 3.94 -4.78 14.11
C ARG A 15 5.11 -4.47 15.03
N ILE A 16 5.83 -5.50 15.49
CA ILE A 16 7.01 -5.33 16.34
C ILE A 16 8.09 -4.50 15.63
N LYS A 17 8.35 -4.78 14.34
CA LYS A 17 9.33 -4.03 13.54
C LYS A 17 8.94 -2.56 13.39
N VAL A 18 7.67 -2.27 13.11
CA VAL A 18 7.17 -0.89 13.04
C VAL A 18 7.41 -0.12 14.34
N VAL A 19 7.10 -0.71 15.51
CA VAL A 19 7.36 -0.05 16.80
C VAL A 19 8.84 0.26 16.97
N LYS A 20 9.73 -0.69 16.63
CA LYS A 20 11.18 -0.51 16.72
C LYS A 20 11.67 0.60 15.78
N MET A 21 11.17 0.65 14.55
CA MET A 21 11.53 1.69 13.57
C MET A 21 11.14 3.08 14.08
N VAL A 22 9.89 3.26 14.54
CA VAL A 22 9.42 4.55 15.07
C VAL A 22 10.24 4.96 16.30
N ALA A 23 10.47 4.04 17.24
CA ALA A 23 11.24 4.32 18.44
C ALA A 23 12.69 4.74 18.13
N ASN A 24 13.32 4.10 17.14
CA ASN A 24 14.68 4.41 16.73
C ASN A 24 14.80 5.72 15.94
N ALA A 25 13.89 5.95 14.99
CA ALA A 25 13.89 7.15 14.15
C ALA A 25 13.43 8.42 14.91
N GLY A 26 12.76 8.25 16.06
CA GLY A 26 12.19 9.36 16.84
C GLY A 26 10.99 10.05 16.20
N SER A 27 10.52 9.52 15.07
CA SER A 27 9.37 10.03 14.31
C SER A 27 8.83 8.94 13.38
N GLY A 28 7.58 9.07 12.96
CA GLY A 28 6.90 8.13 12.06
C GLY A 28 5.40 7.99 12.36
N HIS A 29 4.65 7.46 11.40
CA HIS A 29 3.20 7.34 11.51
C HIS A 29 2.81 5.95 12.04
N LEU A 30 2.82 5.80 13.37
CA LEU A 30 2.55 4.51 14.02
C LEU A 30 1.14 3.98 13.69
N GLY A 31 0.08 4.76 13.94
CA GLY A 31 -1.31 4.32 13.71
C GLY A 31 -1.61 3.98 12.25
N GLY A 32 -1.18 4.85 11.33
CA GLY A 32 -1.32 4.63 9.89
C GLY A 32 -0.55 3.40 9.40
N SER A 33 0.63 3.12 9.96
CA SER A 33 1.39 1.90 9.61
C SER A 33 0.78 0.65 10.22
N MET A 34 0.16 0.73 11.40
CA MET A 34 -0.39 -0.44 12.11
C MET A 34 -1.69 -0.97 11.52
N SER A 35 -2.53 -0.07 11.01
CA SER A 35 -3.86 -0.38 10.46
C SER A 35 -3.80 -1.24 9.19
N GLU A 36 -2.73 -1.12 8.39
CA GLU A 36 -2.57 -1.84 7.13
C GLU A 36 -1.88 -3.21 7.24
N ILE A 37 -1.35 -3.58 8.42
CA ILE A 37 -0.40 -4.71 8.51
C ILE A 37 -1.04 -6.05 8.14
N ASP A 38 -2.29 -6.30 8.51
CA ASP A 38 -2.94 -7.57 8.12
C ASP A 38 -3.19 -7.62 6.60
N ILE A 39 -3.48 -6.46 5.98
CA ILE A 39 -3.59 -6.33 4.52
C ILE A 39 -2.25 -6.69 3.88
N LEU A 40 -1.15 -6.08 4.35
CA LEU A 40 0.20 -6.33 3.85
C LEU A 40 0.62 -7.79 4.05
N ALA A 41 0.36 -8.37 5.22
CA ALA A 41 0.68 -9.76 5.52
C ALA A 41 -0.04 -10.72 4.58
N VAL A 42 -1.33 -10.50 4.31
CA VAL A 42 -2.09 -11.32 3.35
C VAL A 42 -1.58 -11.13 1.92
N LEU A 43 -1.35 -9.88 1.49
CA LEU A 43 -0.87 -9.58 0.15
C LEU A 43 0.49 -10.21 -0.12
N TYR A 44 1.48 -9.97 0.73
CA TYR A 44 2.84 -10.46 0.55
C TYR A 44 3.07 -11.90 1.02
N GLY A 45 2.28 -12.39 1.98
CA GLY A 45 2.41 -13.74 2.52
C GLY A 45 1.61 -14.81 1.77
N HIS A 46 0.63 -14.42 0.96
CA HIS A 46 -0.27 -15.37 0.29
C HIS A 46 -0.73 -14.99 -1.12
N VAL A 47 -1.16 -13.74 -1.33
CA VAL A 47 -1.93 -13.38 -2.54
C VAL A 47 -1.06 -12.99 -3.73
N MET A 48 -0.03 -12.18 -3.51
CA MET A 48 0.78 -11.62 -4.58
C MET A 48 1.83 -12.62 -5.07
N ARG A 49 2.03 -12.63 -6.40
CA ARG A 49 3.13 -13.34 -7.04
C ARG A 49 4.33 -12.41 -7.19
N PHE A 50 5.43 -12.67 -6.50
CA PHE A 50 6.68 -11.92 -6.61
C PHE A 50 7.89 -12.80 -6.26
N ASP A 51 9.09 -12.29 -6.53
CA ASP A 51 10.35 -12.91 -6.14
C ASP A 51 11.14 -11.91 -5.28
N PRO A 52 11.36 -12.16 -3.98
CA PRO A 52 12.15 -11.28 -3.13
C PRO A 52 13.57 -11.04 -3.63
N LYS A 53 14.16 -12.01 -4.34
CA LYS A 53 15.51 -11.91 -4.90
C LYS A 53 15.55 -11.17 -6.24
N ASN A 54 14.38 -10.93 -6.83
CA ASN A 54 14.23 -10.17 -8.07
C ASN A 54 13.05 -9.20 -7.97
N PRO A 55 13.18 -8.12 -7.16
CA PRO A 55 12.14 -7.13 -6.97
C PRO A 55 11.82 -6.33 -8.24
N ASP A 56 12.60 -6.46 -9.31
CA ASP A 56 12.34 -5.86 -10.62
C ASP A 56 11.73 -6.86 -11.62
N TRP A 57 11.39 -8.08 -11.17
CA TRP A 57 10.81 -9.11 -12.04
C TRP A 57 9.58 -8.59 -12.78
N GLU A 58 9.67 -8.55 -14.10
CA GLU A 58 8.68 -7.85 -14.90
C GLU A 58 7.25 -8.40 -14.75
N ASN A 59 7.08 -9.72 -14.59
CA ASN A 59 5.78 -10.41 -14.51
C ASN A 59 5.27 -10.67 -13.08
N ARG A 60 5.85 -10.02 -12.07
CA ARG A 60 5.30 -10.04 -10.71
C ARG A 60 4.03 -9.19 -10.57
N ASP A 61 3.27 -9.41 -9.52
CA ASP A 61 2.20 -8.50 -9.13
C ASP A 61 2.77 -7.19 -8.57
N ARG A 62 2.02 -6.11 -8.73
CA ARG A 62 2.43 -4.75 -8.33
C ARG A 62 1.66 -4.33 -7.09
N PHE A 63 2.33 -3.64 -6.19
CA PHE A 63 1.73 -3.09 -4.98
C PHE A 63 2.08 -1.61 -4.86
N ILE A 64 1.07 -0.79 -4.60
CA ILE A 64 1.22 0.65 -4.39
C ILE A 64 0.65 0.97 -3.01
N LEU A 65 1.49 1.55 -2.16
CA LEU A 65 1.04 2.20 -0.94
C LEU A 65 0.72 3.67 -1.24
N SER A 66 -0.56 3.95 -1.51
CA SER A 66 -1.04 5.30 -1.83
C SER A 66 -1.01 6.20 -0.59
N LYS A 67 -1.45 5.65 0.55
CA LYS A 67 -1.27 6.24 1.90
C LYS A 67 0.18 6.15 2.38
N GLY A 68 1.08 6.79 1.63
CA GLY A 68 2.54 6.64 1.76
C GLY A 68 3.11 6.88 3.14
N HIS A 69 2.40 7.59 4.02
CA HIS A 69 2.82 7.78 5.41
C HIS A 69 2.87 6.46 6.21
N GLY A 70 2.19 5.39 5.75
CA GLY A 70 2.30 4.02 6.28
C GLY A 70 3.62 3.30 5.95
N ALA A 71 4.62 4.01 5.41
CA ALA A 71 5.86 3.45 4.87
C ALA A 71 6.55 2.40 5.76
N PHE A 72 6.51 2.57 7.09
CA PHE A 72 7.18 1.65 8.01
C PHE A 72 6.52 0.28 8.05
N GLY A 73 5.18 0.20 7.87
CA GLY A 73 4.47 -1.06 7.68
C GLY A 73 4.95 -1.78 6.41
N LEU A 74 5.09 -1.04 5.31
CA LEU A 74 5.60 -1.55 4.05
C LEU A 74 7.05 -2.04 4.14
N TYR A 75 7.98 -1.24 4.67
CA TYR A 75 9.39 -1.62 4.79
C TYR A 75 9.56 -2.82 5.74
N SER A 76 8.83 -2.85 6.85
CA SER A 76 8.81 -3.99 7.77
C SER A 76 8.31 -5.26 7.06
N THR A 77 7.33 -5.13 6.18
CA THR A 77 6.84 -6.24 5.33
C THR A 77 7.91 -6.69 4.34
N PHE A 78 8.61 -5.75 3.67
CA PHE A 78 9.72 -6.08 2.78
C PHE A 78 10.85 -6.82 3.48
N SER A 79 11.12 -6.46 4.73
CA SER A 79 12.04 -7.21 5.58
C SER A 79 11.55 -8.63 5.86
N GLU A 80 10.28 -8.80 6.26
CA GLU A 80 9.71 -10.13 6.54
C GLU A 80 9.71 -11.07 5.33
N VAL A 81 9.53 -10.53 4.11
CA VAL A 81 9.55 -11.36 2.89
C VAL A 81 10.91 -11.45 2.21
N GLY A 82 11.94 -10.78 2.75
CA GLY A 82 13.31 -10.86 2.25
C GLY A 82 13.62 -9.98 1.03
N ILE A 83 12.81 -8.95 0.76
CA ILE A 83 13.13 -7.91 -0.24
C ILE A 83 14.18 -6.94 0.31
N LEU A 84 14.12 -6.65 1.61
CA LEU A 84 14.99 -5.69 2.29
C LEU A 84 15.68 -6.34 3.48
N PRO A 85 16.99 -6.17 3.69
CA PRO A 85 17.64 -6.65 4.90
C PRO A 85 17.06 -5.97 6.17
N GLU A 86 16.93 -6.72 7.26
CA GLU A 86 16.28 -6.22 8.49
C GLU A 86 17.05 -5.06 9.14
N GLU A 87 18.38 -5.07 9.04
CA GLU A 87 19.24 -4.00 9.57
C GLU A 87 18.97 -2.64 8.90
N GLN A 88 18.48 -2.63 7.66
CA GLN A 88 18.12 -1.40 6.94
C GLN A 88 16.89 -0.71 7.55
N LEU A 89 16.07 -1.41 8.32
CA LEU A 89 14.94 -0.79 9.01
C LEU A 89 15.40 0.23 10.06
N MET A 90 16.56 -0.02 10.68
CA MET A 90 17.11 0.84 11.75
C MET A 90 17.86 2.05 11.19
N THR A 91 18.03 2.15 9.87
CA THR A 91 18.63 3.33 9.22
C THR A 91 17.58 4.37 8.82
N ALA A 92 16.29 4.11 9.07
CA ALA A 92 15.19 4.97 8.64
C ALA A 92 15.46 6.46 8.94
N TYR A 93 15.17 7.30 7.95
CA TYR A 93 15.40 8.76 7.92
C TYR A 93 16.87 9.21 7.83
N SER A 94 17.83 8.29 7.83
CA SER A 94 19.20 8.64 7.44
C SER A 94 19.25 8.97 5.94
N VAL A 95 20.15 9.87 5.54
CA VAL A 95 20.26 10.39 4.16
C VAL A 95 20.34 9.27 3.11
N ASP A 96 21.15 8.24 3.39
CA ASP A 96 21.39 7.13 2.47
C ASP A 96 20.46 5.92 2.70
N SER A 97 19.48 6.04 3.61
CA SER A 97 18.61 4.92 3.95
C SER A 97 17.64 4.61 2.80
N PRO A 98 17.37 3.32 2.52
CA PRO A 98 16.23 2.94 1.68
C PRO A 98 14.88 3.26 2.35
N CYS A 99 14.85 3.40 3.68
CA CYS A 99 13.65 3.57 4.48
C CYS A 99 13.34 5.06 4.75
N GLN A 100 12.86 5.77 3.73
CA GLN A 100 12.48 7.19 3.84
C GLN A 100 11.08 7.38 4.46
N ALA A 101 10.75 8.60 4.90
CA ALA A 101 9.45 8.95 5.50
C ALA A 101 8.22 8.55 4.68
N HIS A 102 8.38 8.54 3.36
CA HIS A 102 7.41 7.99 2.43
C HIS A 102 8.16 7.06 1.45
N PRO A 103 7.48 6.07 0.84
CA PRO A 103 8.07 5.23 -0.19
C PRO A 103 8.69 6.06 -1.29
N GLU A 104 9.89 5.69 -1.71
CA GLU A 104 10.61 6.35 -2.81
C GLU A 104 11.05 5.31 -3.84
N LYS A 105 10.52 5.43 -5.06
CA LYS A 105 10.90 4.58 -6.19
C LYS A 105 12.36 4.82 -6.56
N GLY A 106 13.11 3.73 -6.73
CA GLY A 106 14.53 3.77 -7.10
C GLY A 106 15.48 3.84 -5.90
N ARG A 107 14.95 4.11 -4.70
CA ARG A 107 15.71 4.09 -3.45
C ARG A 107 15.46 2.83 -2.62
N CYS A 108 14.21 2.42 -2.46
CA CYS A 108 13.85 1.17 -1.79
C CYS A 108 13.46 0.09 -2.81
N PRO A 109 14.08 -1.10 -2.81
CA PRO A 109 13.68 -2.20 -3.67
C PRO A 109 12.22 -2.60 -3.45
N GLY A 110 11.49 -2.91 -4.54
CA GLY A 110 10.08 -3.31 -4.47
C GLY A 110 9.08 -2.15 -4.39
N VAL A 111 9.52 -0.90 -4.20
CA VAL A 111 8.65 0.29 -4.27
C VAL A 111 8.35 0.66 -5.73
N GLU A 112 7.07 0.63 -6.10
CA GLU A 112 6.64 0.91 -7.48
C GLU A 112 6.58 2.39 -7.85
N MET A 113 6.36 3.23 -6.84
CA MET A 113 6.01 4.63 -6.98
C MET A 113 6.48 5.37 -5.73
N SER A 114 7.01 6.58 -5.93
CA SER A 114 7.19 7.51 -4.81
C SER A 114 5.83 8.07 -4.40
N SER A 115 5.42 7.83 -3.16
CA SER A 115 4.14 8.32 -2.62
C SER A 115 4.36 9.29 -1.46
N GLY A 116 3.27 9.78 -0.87
CA GLY A 116 3.29 10.77 0.22
C GLY A 116 2.36 11.94 -0.04
N ALA A 117 2.24 12.37 -1.30
CA ALA A 117 1.09 13.13 -1.76
C ALA A 117 -0.10 12.18 -1.90
N LEU A 118 -1.08 12.30 -1.01
CA LEU A 118 -2.29 11.48 -0.98
C LEU A 118 -3.09 11.61 -2.29
N GLY A 119 -3.85 10.58 -2.64
CA GLY A 119 -4.76 10.54 -3.79
C GLY A 119 -4.11 10.10 -5.11
N GLN A 120 -2.79 10.07 -5.19
CA GLN A 120 -2.06 9.79 -6.43
C GLN A 120 -1.90 8.30 -6.76
N GLY A 121 -1.89 7.42 -5.76
CA GLY A 121 -1.50 6.02 -5.95
C GLY A 121 -2.50 5.22 -6.79
N LEU A 122 -3.80 5.47 -6.68
CA LEU A 122 -4.79 4.80 -7.54
C LEU A 122 -4.62 5.17 -9.02
N SER A 123 -4.32 6.44 -9.29
CA SER A 123 -4.03 6.91 -10.65
C SER A 123 -2.80 6.21 -11.24
N ALA A 124 -1.73 6.05 -10.45
CA ALA A 124 -0.56 5.28 -10.87
C ALA A 124 -0.88 3.79 -11.07
N GLY A 125 -1.69 3.19 -10.19
CA GLY A 125 -2.15 1.82 -10.30
C GLY A 125 -2.94 1.54 -11.58
N ILE A 126 -3.79 2.48 -12.00
CA ILE A 126 -4.48 2.45 -13.30
C ILE A 126 -3.48 2.41 -14.45
N GLY A 127 -2.45 3.28 -14.42
CA GLY A 127 -1.39 3.28 -15.43
C GLY A 127 -0.64 1.95 -15.51
N MET A 128 -0.28 1.37 -14.36
CA MET A 128 0.39 0.07 -14.30
C MET A 128 -0.50 -1.07 -14.83
N ALA A 129 -1.76 -1.10 -14.42
CA ALA A 129 -2.73 -2.13 -14.82
C ALA A 129 -3.04 -2.05 -16.33
N LEU A 130 -3.21 -0.84 -16.85
CA LEU A 130 -3.43 -0.61 -18.27
C LEU A 130 -2.19 -0.99 -19.10
N GLY A 131 -1.01 -0.53 -18.68
CA GLY A 131 0.24 -0.80 -19.35
C GLY A 131 0.59 -2.28 -19.37
N SER A 132 0.31 -3.02 -18.29
CA SER A 132 0.56 -4.47 -18.25
C SER A 132 -0.33 -5.23 -19.23
N ARG A 133 -1.61 -4.86 -19.33
CA ARG A 133 -2.55 -5.44 -20.29
C ARG A 133 -2.13 -5.17 -21.74
N MET A 134 -1.70 -3.95 -22.05
CA MET A 134 -1.21 -3.59 -23.39
C MET A 134 0.03 -4.40 -23.79
N LYS A 135 0.84 -4.82 -22.81
CA LYS A 135 2.00 -5.68 -23.01
C LYS A 135 1.68 -7.18 -22.95
N GLY A 136 0.40 -7.57 -22.88
CA GLY A 136 -0.03 -8.97 -22.80
C GLY A 136 0.35 -9.68 -21.50
N ARG A 137 0.60 -8.93 -20.41
CA ARG A 137 1.05 -9.47 -19.13
C ARG A 137 -0.10 -9.77 -18.20
N ASN A 138 -0.14 -11.00 -17.71
CA ASN A 138 -1.10 -11.44 -16.71
C ASN A 138 -0.59 -11.16 -15.28
N ILE A 139 -0.60 -9.89 -14.89
CA ILE A 139 -0.24 -9.44 -13.54
C ILE A 139 -1.42 -8.72 -12.89
N ARG A 140 -1.46 -8.71 -11.56
CA ARG A 140 -2.40 -7.94 -10.75
C ARG A 140 -1.72 -6.72 -10.14
N VAL A 141 -2.50 -5.65 -9.96
CA VAL A 141 -2.06 -4.41 -9.32
C VAL A 141 -2.94 -4.18 -8.09
N TYR A 142 -2.31 -4.06 -6.93
CA TYR A 142 -2.96 -3.77 -5.66
C TYR A 142 -2.60 -2.36 -5.22
N VAL A 143 -3.60 -1.57 -4.84
CA VAL A 143 -3.40 -0.20 -4.32
C VAL A 143 -4.08 -0.11 -2.96
N VAL A 144 -3.30 0.18 -1.92
CA VAL A 144 -3.83 0.45 -0.57
C VAL A 144 -3.90 1.96 -0.37
N MET A 145 -5.08 2.44 -0.02
CA MET A 145 -5.39 3.85 0.22
C MET A 145 -5.94 4.05 1.63
N GLY A 146 -5.80 5.26 2.16
CA GLY A 146 -6.50 5.67 3.37
C GLY A 146 -7.94 6.09 3.09
N ASP A 147 -8.77 6.05 4.11
CA ASP A 147 -10.13 6.58 4.06
C ASP A 147 -10.16 8.12 4.04
N GLY A 148 -9.35 8.78 4.87
CA GLY A 148 -9.13 10.23 4.77
C GLY A 148 -8.49 10.65 3.44
N GLU A 149 -7.60 9.82 2.88
CA GLU A 149 -7.05 10.03 1.53
C GLU A 149 -8.15 10.03 0.45
N SER A 150 -9.24 9.28 0.66
CA SER A 150 -10.34 9.19 -0.30
C SER A 150 -11.19 10.49 -0.37
N ASN A 151 -10.87 11.51 0.41
CA ASN A 151 -11.41 12.86 0.22
C ASN A 151 -10.77 13.59 -0.98
N GLU A 152 -9.61 13.15 -1.46
CA GLU A 152 -8.96 13.75 -2.63
C GLU A 152 -9.76 13.51 -3.91
N GLY A 153 -10.04 14.58 -4.66
CA GLY A 153 -10.79 14.52 -5.93
C GLY A 153 -10.17 13.54 -6.94
N GLN A 154 -8.84 13.44 -6.93
CA GLN A 154 -8.08 12.54 -7.80
C GLN A 154 -8.43 11.05 -7.61
N VAL A 155 -8.79 10.63 -6.38
CA VAL A 155 -9.25 9.26 -6.14
C VAL A 155 -10.51 8.98 -6.93
N TRP A 156 -11.45 9.92 -6.97
CA TRP A 156 -12.72 9.78 -7.68
C TRP A 156 -12.56 9.83 -9.21
N GLU A 157 -11.64 10.66 -9.71
CA GLU A 157 -11.24 10.63 -11.12
C GLU A 157 -10.70 9.24 -11.52
N ALA A 158 -9.84 8.67 -10.68
CA ALA A 158 -9.30 7.34 -10.88
C ALA A 158 -10.40 6.26 -10.78
N MET A 159 -11.32 6.38 -9.83
CA MET A 159 -12.46 5.47 -9.71
C MET A 159 -13.38 5.49 -10.94
N MET A 160 -13.57 6.63 -11.61
CA MET A 160 -14.26 6.70 -12.91
C MET A 160 -13.47 6.03 -14.04
N CYS A 161 -12.15 6.19 -14.02
CA CYS A 161 -11.26 5.78 -15.10
C CYS A 161 -11.10 4.25 -15.16
N ALA A 162 -10.96 3.56 -14.02
CA ALA A 162 -10.72 2.11 -14.02
C ALA A 162 -11.82 1.27 -14.72
N PRO A 163 -13.13 1.49 -14.49
CA PRO A 163 -14.19 0.81 -15.24
C PRO A 163 -14.27 1.23 -16.70
N LYS A 164 -13.99 2.50 -17.05
CA LYS A 164 -13.93 2.97 -18.44
C LYS A 164 -12.96 2.10 -19.26
N TYR A 165 -11.82 1.74 -18.66
CA TYR A 165 -10.83 0.85 -19.25
C TYR A 165 -11.00 -0.63 -18.90
N LYS A 166 -12.05 -1.02 -18.15
CA LYS A 166 -12.31 -2.42 -17.74
C LYS A 166 -11.09 -3.08 -17.08
N LEU A 167 -10.47 -2.41 -16.11
CA LEU A 167 -9.25 -2.88 -15.45
C LEU A 167 -9.56 -3.95 -14.38
N ASN A 168 -9.89 -5.16 -14.83
CA ASN A 168 -10.17 -6.31 -13.96
C ASN A 168 -8.94 -6.86 -13.22
N ASN A 169 -7.74 -6.41 -13.59
CA ASN A 169 -6.48 -6.74 -12.93
C ASN A 169 -6.06 -5.71 -11.87
N LEU A 170 -6.87 -4.69 -11.60
CA LEU A 170 -6.66 -3.70 -10.55
C LEU A 170 -7.53 -4.04 -9.33
N THR A 171 -6.97 -3.92 -8.13
CA THR A 171 -7.68 -4.07 -6.85
C THR A 171 -7.31 -2.90 -5.95
N ALA A 172 -8.30 -2.06 -5.65
CA ALA A 172 -8.18 -0.97 -4.69
C ALA A 172 -8.64 -1.48 -3.31
N ILE A 173 -7.88 -1.17 -2.27
CA ILE A 173 -8.17 -1.52 -0.88
C ILE A 173 -8.18 -0.22 -0.09
N ILE A 174 -9.30 0.10 0.55
CA ILE A 174 -9.41 1.26 1.44
C ILE A 174 -9.17 0.74 2.86
N ASP A 175 -8.10 1.20 3.50
CA ASP A 175 -7.86 1.01 4.91
C ASP A 175 -8.82 1.91 5.70
N TYR A 176 -9.97 1.35 6.04
CA TYR A 176 -11.11 2.05 6.62
C TYR A 176 -11.03 2.14 8.15
N ASN A 177 -9.97 2.78 8.65
CA ASN A 177 -9.65 2.86 10.07
C ASN A 177 -10.36 3.99 10.83
N LYS A 178 -11.14 4.83 10.13
CA LYS A 178 -12.02 5.88 10.68
C LYS A 178 -11.30 7.09 11.29
N LEU A 179 -9.99 7.23 11.11
CA LEU A 179 -9.20 8.32 11.69
C LEU A 179 -8.38 9.05 10.62
N SER A 180 -8.35 10.37 10.70
CA SER A 180 -7.47 11.23 9.90
C SER A 180 -6.39 11.87 10.79
N LEU A 181 -5.60 12.79 10.23
CA LEU A 181 -4.61 13.55 11.00
C LEU A 181 -5.25 14.41 12.10
N SER A 182 -6.41 15.01 11.82
CA SER A 182 -7.03 16.01 12.70
C SER A 182 -8.05 15.40 13.66
N ASP A 183 -8.93 14.53 13.17
CA ASP A 183 -9.97 13.88 13.97
C ASP A 183 -10.51 12.63 13.24
N ALA A 184 -11.57 12.03 13.78
CA ALA A 184 -12.36 11.02 13.10
C ALA A 184 -12.78 11.48 11.70
N THR A 185 -12.73 10.56 10.72
CA THR A 185 -13.04 10.91 9.32
C THR A 185 -14.47 11.39 9.15
N ASP A 186 -15.41 10.92 9.97
CA ASP A 186 -16.81 11.35 9.94
C ASP A 186 -17.00 12.81 10.37
N ASP A 187 -16.22 13.27 11.35
CA ASP A 187 -16.27 14.64 11.88
C ASP A 187 -15.53 15.63 10.96
N VAL A 188 -14.44 15.20 10.32
CA VAL A 188 -13.67 16.05 9.39
C VAL A 188 -14.36 16.15 8.03
N MET A 189 -14.62 15.00 7.39
CA MET A 189 -15.23 14.92 6.05
C MET A 189 -15.71 13.50 5.79
N SER A 190 -16.98 13.24 6.12
CA SER A 190 -17.57 11.91 6.04
C SER A 190 -17.44 11.25 4.67
N LEU A 191 -16.90 10.03 4.67
CA LEU A 191 -16.78 9.20 3.47
C LEU A 191 -18.06 8.40 3.18
N GLU A 192 -19.00 8.32 4.11
CA GLU A 192 -20.23 7.53 3.93
C GLU A 192 -21.22 8.16 2.92
N PRO A 193 -22.06 7.36 2.24
CA PRO A 193 -22.02 5.89 2.17
C PRO A 193 -20.91 5.41 1.21
N LEU A 194 -19.83 4.80 1.73
CA LEU A 194 -18.63 4.49 0.93
C LEU A 194 -18.91 3.43 -0.14
N ILE A 195 -19.60 2.35 0.24
CA ILE A 195 -19.91 1.24 -0.66
C ILE A 195 -20.81 1.70 -1.81
N ASP A 196 -21.78 2.57 -1.55
CA ASP A 196 -22.69 3.08 -2.58
C ASP A 196 -21.98 4.02 -3.55
N LYS A 197 -21.06 4.88 -3.04
CA LYS A 197 -20.17 5.68 -3.90
C LYS A 197 -19.35 4.77 -4.82
N ALA A 198 -18.72 3.74 -4.29
CA ALA A 198 -17.92 2.80 -5.08
C ALA A 198 -18.76 2.05 -6.15
N LYS A 199 -19.98 1.61 -5.80
CA LYS A 199 -20.92 1.00 -6.74
C LYS A 199 -21.36 1.98 -7.83
N ALA A 200 -21.59 3.25 -7.50
CA ALA A 200 -21.93 4.29 -8.47
C ALA A 200 -20.80 4.50 -9.49
N PHE A 201 -19.55 4.38 -9.06
CA PHE A 201 -18.37 4.34 -9.93
C PHE A 201 -18.13 2.97 -10.58
N ARG A 202 -19.06 2.01 -10.49
CA ARG A 202 -19.03 0.70 -11.15
C ARG A 202 -17.89 -0.23 -10.69
N TRP A 203 -17.45 -0.09 -9.44
CA TRP A 203 -16.55 -1.05 -8.81
C TRP A 203 -17.33 -2.25 -8.24
N ASN A 204 -16.71 -3.42 -8.26
CA ASN A 204 -17.23 -4.59 -7.56
C ASN A 204 -16.83 -4.51 -6.09
N THR A 205 -17.83 -4.47 -5.21
CA THR A 205 -17.68 -4.30 -3.76
C THR A 205 -18.35 -5.42 -2.97
#